data_AF-A0A3M1WS52-F1
#
_entry.id   AF-A0A3M1WS52-F1
#
_cell.length_a   1.000
_cell.length_b   1.000
_cell.length_c   1.000
_cell.angle_alpha   90.00
_cell.angle_beta   90.00
_cell.angle_gamma   90.00
#
_symmetry.space_group_name_H-M   'P 1'
#
loop_
_entity.id
_entity.type
_entity.pdbx_description
1 polymer ?
#
loop_
_entity_poly.entity_id
_entity_poly.type
_entity_poly.pdbx_seq_one_letter_code
_entity_poly.pdbx_strand_id
1 'polypeptide(L)'
;MLILVLGFIIYSQQRRLRFLRRELDQNIRLAQTKMNPHFIGNTLNSIDALINQEEIDKASEYLISFSRLSNAVLRNSERLSIPLNEEMEMLTHYIKLEQLRLSDRFTYAITVDDSLPMHAILVPPMLLQPVVENAIWHGLQYKIRHLNEPGRVEIVIRRSELTPNLLLCEITDNGIGRAKSQELQAQSAASPPREHSTEII
;
A
#
# COMPACT_ATOMS: atom_id res chain seq x y z
N MET A 1 -28.05 38.98 -19.82
CA MET A 1 -26.59 38.84 -20.04
C MET A 1 -25.88 38.14 -18.89
N LEU A 2 -25.95 38.63 -17.64
CA LEU A 2 -25.27 38.02 -16.48
C LEU A 2 -25.63 36.54 -16.22
N ILE A 3 -26.92 36.16 -16.33
CA ILE A 3 -27.37 34.77 -16.14
C ILE A 3 -26.81 33.83 -17.21
N LEU A 4 -26.70 34.30 -18.47
CA LEU A 4 -26.12 33.52 -19.55
C LEU A 4 -24.61 33.34 -19.37
N VAL A 5 -23.92 34.37 -18.87
CA VAL A 5 -22.49 34.29 -18.53
C VAL A 5 -22.28 33.35 -17.34
N LEU A 6 -23.09 33.44 -16.28
CA LEU A 6 -22.99 32.55 -15.12
C LEU A 6 -23.31 31.10 -15.51
N GLY A 7 -24.34 30.89 -16.33
CA GLY A 7 -24.69 29.59 -16.89
C GLY A 7 -23.59 29.01 -17.76
N PHE A 8 -22.94 29.84 -18.59
CA PHE A 8 -21.78 29.46 -19.39
C PHE A 8 -20.57 29.10 -18.52
N ILE A 9 -20.28 29.86 -17.46
CA ILE A 9 -19.20 29.58 -16.51
C ILE A 9 -19.47 28.25 -15.79
N ILE A 10 -20.66 28.05 -15.22
CA ILE A 10 -21.03 26.79 -14.55
C ILE A 10 -20.96 25.61 -15.53
N TYR A 11 -21.46 25.77 -16.75
CA TYR A 11 -21.39 24.77 -17.80
C TYR A 11 -19.94 24.41 -18.16
N SER A 12 -19.06 25.41 -18.28
CA SER A 12 -17.63 25.22 -18.56
C SER A 12 -16.90 24.52 -17.41
N GLN A 13 -17.22 24.86 -16.15
CA GLN A 13 -16.67 24.23 -14.95
C GLN A 13 -17.11 22.77 -14.85
N GLN A 14 -18.38 22.47 -15.12
CA GLN A 14 -18.89 21.09 -15.16
C GLN A 14 -18.26 20.27 -16.29
N ARG A 15 -17.97 20.87 -17.45
CA ARG A 15 -17.22 20.20 -18.51
C ARG A 15 -15.79 19.91 -18.09
N ARG A 16 -15.12 20.85 -17.42
CA ARG A 16 -13.75 20.68 -16.94
C ARG A 16 -13.66 19.60 -15.86
N LEU A 17 -14.59 19.58 -14.90
CA LEU A 17 -14.65 18.53 -13.89
C LEU A 17 -14.91 17.14 -14.49
N ARG A 18 -15.79 17.06 -15.50
CA ARG A 18 -16.05 15.81 -16.22
C ARG A 18 -14.84 15.34 -17.03
N PHE A 19 -14.08 16.26 -17.62
CA PHE A 19 -12.83 15.94 -18.30
C PHE A 19 -11.78 15.43 -17.31
N LEU A 20 -11.57 16.14 -16.20
CA LEU A 20 -10.65 15.73 -15.13
C LEU A 20 -11.03 14.37 -14.53
N ARG A 21 -12.33 14.12 -14.31
CA ARG A 21 -12.82 12.81 -13.84
C ARG A 21 -12.56 11.71 -14.86
N ARG A 22 -12.72 11.97 -16.16
CA ARG A 22 -12.46 10.97 -17.20
C ARG A 22 -10.97 10.67 -17.35
N GLU A 23 -10.11 11.68 -17.30
CA GLU A 23 -8.66 11.48 -17.26
C GLU A 23 -8.26 10.70 -16.00
N LEU A 24 -8.80 11.09 -14.84
CA LEU A 24 -8.55 10.38 -13.58
C LEU A 24 -9.01 8.91 -13.67
N ASP A 25 -10.21 8.64 -14.20
CA ASP A 25 -10.72 7.28 -14.40
C ASP A 25 -9.88 6.48 -15.41
N GLN A 26 -9.37 7.09 -16.48
CA GLN A 26 -8.51 6.42 -17.45
C GLN A 26 -7.13 6.11 -16.87
N ASN A 27 -6.54 7.08 -16.17
CA ASN A 27 -5.29 6.90 -15.44
C ASN A 27 -5.46 5.84 -14.35
N ILE A 28 -6.59 5.84 -13.64
CA ILE A 28 -6.96 4.82 -12.67
C ILE A 28 -7.16 3.46 -13.35
N ARG A 29 -7.76 3.34 -14.53
CA ARG A 29 -7.95 2.04 -15.23
C ARG A 29 -6.63 1.47 -15.77
N LEU A 30 -5.79 2.32 -16.35
CA LEU A 30 -4.44 1.95 -16.77
C LEU A 30 -3.57 1.55 -15.57
N ALA A 31 -3.72 2.28 -14.46
CA ALA A 31 -3.14 1.89 -13.17
C ALA A 31 -3.75 0.58 -12.67
N GLN A 32 -5.06 0.37 -12.69
CA GLN A 32 -5.78 -0.83 -12.21
C GLN A 32 -5.40 -2.11 -12.98
N THR A 33 -4.93 -2.00 -14.21
CA THR A 33 -4.47 -3.18 -14.98
C THR A 33 -3.07 -3.64 -14.53
N LYS A 34 -2.35 -2.77 -13.82
CA LYS A 34 -0.96 -2.95 -13.33
C LYS A 34 -0.84 -2.78 -11.80
N MET A 35 -1.91 -2.37 -11.12
CA MET A 35 -2.05 -2.12 -9.68
C MET A 35 -3.33 -2.80 -9.18
N ASN A 36 -3.27 -3.45 -8.03
CA ASN A 36 -4.41 -4.17 -7.46
C ASN A 36 -5.60 -3.21 -7.19
N PRO A 37 -6.80 -3.41 -7.78
CA PRO A 37 -7.98 -2.58 -7.53
C PRO A 37 -8.35 -2.44 -6.03
N HIS A 38 -8.06 -3.48 -5.24
CA HIS A 38 -8.23 -3.46 -3.79
C HIS A 38 -7.27 -2.46 -3.11
N PHE A 39 -6.03 -2.36 -3.58
CA PHE A 39 -5.05 -1.42 -3.04
C PHE A 39 -5.46 0.05 -3.28
N ILE A 40 -6.02 0.35 -4.45
CA ILE A 40 -6.53 1.69 -4.78
C ILE A 40 -7.72 2.04 -3.89
N GLY A 41 -8.68 1.12 -3.71
CA GLY A 41 -9.82 1.32 -2.82
C GLY A 41 -9.40 1.57 -1.37
N ASN A 42 -8.46 0.76 -0.85
CA ASN A 42 -7.95 0.91 0.51
C ASN A 42 -7.20 2.23 0.71
N THR A 43 -6.46 2.68 -0.29
CA THR A 43 -5.75 3.96 -0.26
C THR A 43 -6.73 5.12 -0.16
N LEU A 44 -7.76 5.15 -1.01
CA LEU A 44 -8.77 6.22 -0.99
C LEU A 44 -9.56 6.24 0.33
N ASN A 45 -9.94 5.08 0.86
CA ASN A 45 -10.60 4.98 2.17
C ASN A 45 -9.70 5.49 3.31
N SER A 46 -8.39 5.24 3.24
CA SER A 46 -7.44 5.71 4.26
C SER A 46 -7.28 7.23 4.22
N ILE A 47 -7.25 7.83 3.01
CA ILE A 47 -7.23 9.28 2.83
C ILE A 47 -8.52 9.91 3.37
N ASP A 48 -9.68 9.34 3.05
CA ASP A 48 -10.97 9.82 3.54
C ASP A 48 -11.04 9.77 5.09
N ALA A 49 -10.58 8.66 5.68
CA ALA A 49 -10.51 8.51 7.13
C ALA A 49 -9.60 9.55 7.80
N LEU A 50 -8.44 9.85 7.22
CA LEU A 50 -7.51 10.88 7.74
C LEU A 50 -8.10 12.29 7.64
N ILE A 51 -8.80 12.61 6.54
CA ILE A 51 -9.50 13.89 6.38
C ILE A 51 -10.61 14.03 7.44
N ASN A 52 -11.39 12.97 7.66
CA ASN A 52 -12.47 12.96 8.66
C ASN A 52 -11.94 13.04 10.11
N GLN A 53 -10.68 12.67 10.34
CA GLN A 53 -9.98 12.79 11.63
C GLN A 53 -9.24 14.13 11.78
N GLU A 54 -9.39 15.06 10.82
CA GLU A 54 -8.68 16.35 10.77
C GLU A 54 -7.13 16.21 10.68
N GLU A 55 -6.63 15.04 10.31
CA GLU A 55 -5.19 14.75 10.11
C GLU A 55 -4.73 15.13 8.70
N ILE A 56 -4.97 16.38 8.30
CA ILE A 56 -4.77 16.88 6.93
C ILE A 56 -3.32 16.69 6.43
N ASP A 57 -2.33 16.89 7.29
CA ASP A 57 -0.92 16.71 6.94
C ASP A 57 -0.61 15.24 6.58
N LYS A 58 -1.14 14.28 7.35
CA LYS A 58 -0.97 12.85 7.06
C LYS A 58 -1.74 12.43 5.81
N ALA A 59 -2.94 12.98 5.59
CA ALA A 59 -3.70 12.74 4.36
C ALA A 59 -2.90 13.20 3.12
N SER A 60 -2.24 14.36 3.21
CA SER A 60 -1.34 14.89 2.18
C SER A 60 -0.12 14.00 1.95
N GLU A 61 0.55 13.57 3.03
CA GLU A 61 1.70 12.64 2.97
C GLU A 61 1.31 11.31 2.31
N TYR A 62 0.13 10.77 2.66
CA TYR A 62 -0.43 9.55 2.09
C TYR A 62 -0.65 9.71 0.58
N LEU A 63 -1.28 10.82 0.16
CA LEU A 63 -1.56 11.10 -1.25
C LEU A 63 -0.27 11.24 -2.07
N ILE A 64 0.75 11.92 -1.54
CA ILE A 64 2.06 12.05 -2.18
C ILE A 64 2.73 10.68 -2.33
N SER A 65 2.74 9.88 -1.26
CA SER A 65 3.34 8.54 -1.26
C SER A 65 2.63 7.60 -2.24
N PHE A 66 1.30 7.68 -2.31
CA PHE A 66 0.49 6.92 -3.24
C PHE A 66 0.77 7.32 -4.69
N SER A 67 0.87 8.62 -4.97
CA SER A 67 1.21 9.12 -6.31
C SER A 67 2.58 8.64 -6.76
N ARG A 68 3.59 8.70 -5.88
CA ARG A 68 4.95 8.20 -6.15
C ARG A 68 4.96 6.71 -6.49
N LEU A 69 4.35 5.89 -5.64
CA LEU A 69 4.26 4.44 -5.87
C LEU A 69 3.50 4.14 -7.17
N SER A 70 2.37 4.80 -7.41
CA SER A 70 1.56 4.60 -8.62
C SER A 70 2.32 4.92 -9.89
N ASN A 71 3.03 6.05 -9.91
CA ASN A 71 3.86 6.43 -11.04
C ASN A 71 5.02 5.45 -11.24
N ALA A 72 5.65 4.95 -10.16
CA ALA A 72 6.73 3.98 -10.25
C ALA A 72 6.25 2.63 -10.82
N VAL A 73 5.10 2.12 -10.34
CA VAL A 73 4.48 0.90 -10.87
C VAL A 73 4.14 1.08 -12.35
N LEU A 74 3.49 2.18 -12.71
CA LEU A 74 3.15 2.47 -14.11
C LEU A 74 4.38 2.57 -15.00
N ARG A 75 5.42 3.29 -14.59
CA ARG A 75 6.69 3.39 -15.34
C ARG A 75 7.35 2.03 -15.57
N ASN A 76 7.32 1.17 -14.57
CA ASN A 76 8.07 -0.09 -14.57
C ASN A 76 7.24 -1.27 -15.10
N SER A 77 5.96 -1.07 -15.33
CA SER A 77 5.01 -2.11 -15.73
C SER A 77 5.23 -2.73 -17.13
N GLU A 78 6.01 -2.09 -17.99
CA GLU A 78 6.40 -2.66 -19.31
C GLU A 78 7.82 -3.23 -19.28
N ARG A 79 8.52 -3.09 -18.15
CA ARG A 79 9.88 -3.59 -17.97
C ARG A 79 9.82 -4.99 -17.39
N LEU A 80 10.54 -5.93 -18.01
CA LEU A 80 10.70 -7.29 -17.49
C LEU A 80 11.56 -7.34 -16.22
N SER A 81 12.46 -6.36 -16.05
CA SER A 81 13.29 -6.22 -14.86
C SER A 81 13.68 -4.77 -14.61
N ILE A 82 13.94 -4.45 -13.35
CA ILE A 82 14.39 -3.14 -12.85
C ILE A 82 15.60 -3.33 -11.93
N PRO A 83 16.45 -2.31 -11.77
CA PRO A 83 17.50 -2.32 -10.77
C PRO A 83 16.98 -2.54 -9.35
N LEU A 84 17.73 -3.27 -8.52
CA LEU A 84 17.35 -3.58 -7.14
C LEU A 84 17.11 -2.29 -6.31
N ASN A 85 17.84 -1.21 -6.58
CA ASN A 85 17.60 0.06 -5.91
C ASN A 85 16.23 0.67 -6.27
N GLU A 86 15.74 0.52 -7.51
CA GLU A 86 14.39 0.95 -7.88
C GLU A 86 13.34 0.08 -7.17
N GLU A 87 13.56 -1.23 -7.06
CA GLU A 87 12.68 -2.12 -6.27
C GLU A 87 12.65 -1.72 -4.79
N MET A 88 13.81 -1.39 -4.19
CA MET A 88 13.87 -0.94 -2.78
C MET A 88 13.12 0.38 -2.56
N GLU A 89 13.23 1.33 -3.50
CA GLU A 89 12.50 2.59 -3.44
C GLU A 89 10.98 2.35 -3.52
N MET A 90 10.54 1.52 -4.47
CA MET A 90 9.13 1.12 -4.60
C MET A 90 8.62 0.43 -3.34
N LEU A 91 9.40 -0.51 -2.78
CA LEU A 91 9.06 -1.23 -1.57
C LEU A 91 8.96 -0.31 -0.35
N THR A 92 9.85 0.68 -0.24
CA THR A 92 9.83 1.68 0.84
C THR A 92 8.55 2.53 0.79
N HIS A 93 8.17 3.00 -0.40
CA HIS A 93 6.92 3.75 -0.57
C HIS A 93 5.70 2.90 -0.25
N TYR A 94 5.71 1.63 -0.66
CA TYR A 94 4.65 0.69 -0.31
C TYR A 94 4.53 0.51 1.21
N ILE A 95 5.62 0.17 1.91
CA ILE A 95 5.60 -0.04 3.37
C ILE A 95 5.14 1.23 4.10
N LYS A 96 5.53 2.42 3.64
CA LYS A 96 5.09 3.68 4.26
C LYS A 96 3.58 3.89 4.15
N LEU A 97 2.96 3.56 3.01
CA LEU A 97 1.50 3.61 2.84
C LEU A 97 0.79 2.62 3.77
N GLU A 98 1.35 1.42 3.90
CA GLU A 98 0.85 0.38 4.78
C GLU A 98 1.00 0.77 6.27
N GLN A 99 2.10 1.45 6.63
CA GLN A 99 2.35 2.01 7.96
C GLN A 99 1.32 3.07 8.34
N LEU A 100 1.08 4.03 7.45
CA LEU A 100 0.06 5.05 7.65
C LEU A 100 -1.34 4.42 7.76
N ARG A 101 -1.63 3.36 6.98
CA ARG A 101 -2.92 2.64 7.03
C ARG A 101 -3.13 1.92 8.36
N LEU A 102 -2.06 1.51 9.01
CA LEU A 102 -2.07 0.95 10.35
C LEU A 102 -1.79 2.02 11.41
N SER A 103 -2.01 3.32 11.11
CA SER A 103 -1.86 4.43 12.06
C SER A 103 -0.50 4.44 12.78
N ASP A 104 0.57 4.16 12.03
CA ASP A 104 1.95 4.11 12.52
C ASP A 104 2.18 3.06 13.63
N ARG A 105 1.33 2.02 13.71
CA ARG A 105 1.38 0.96 14.72
C ARG A 105 2.44 -0.12 14.47
N PHE A 106 3.28 0.06 13.46
CA PHE A 106 4.45 -0.81 13.26
C PHE A 106 5.67 -0.02 12.79
N THR A 107 6.84 -0.62 13.00
CA THR A 107 8.13 -0.10 12.53
C THR A 107 8.73 -1.03 11.49
N TYR A 108 9.59 -0.50 10.63
CA TYR A 108 10.29 -1.31 9.65
C TYR A 108 11.76 -0.91 9.52
N ALA A 109 12.59 -1.87 9.11
CA ALA A 109 13.98 -1.65 8.75
C ALA A 109 14.31 -2.41 7.46
N ILE A 110 14.98 -1.74 6.52
CA ILE A 110 15.49 -2.34 5.29
C ILE A 110 17.01 -2.23 5.34
N THR A 111 17.68 -3.37 5.33
CA THR A 111 19.14 -3.47 5.32
C THR A 111 19.57 -4.20 4.07
N VAL A 112 20.37 -3.53 3.23
CA VAL A 112 21.00 -4.14 2.07
C VAL A 112 22.50 -4.14 2.32
N ASP A 113 23.14 -5.29 2.09
CA ASP A 113 24.58 -5.44 2.18
C ASP A 113 25.29 -4.46 1.23
N ASP A 114 26.16 -3.60 1.78
CA ASP A 114 26.89 -2.55 1.04
C ASP A 114 27.76 -3.11 -0.10
N SER A 115 28.12 -4.39 -0.05
CA SER A 115 28.89 -5.06 -1.10
C SER A 115 28.06 -5.35 -2.37
N LEU A 116 26.73 -5.17 -2.32
CA LEU A 116 25.84 -5.44 -3.44
C LEU A 116 25.75 -4.23 -4.39
N PRO A 117 26.10 -4.37 -5.68
CA PRO A 117 25.93 -3.31 -6.67
C PRO A 117 24.45 -3.21 -7.07
N MET A 118 23.62 -2.57 -6.25
CA MET A 118 22.15 -2.52 -6.43
C MET A 118 21.71 -2.02 -7.81
N HIS A 119 22.48 -1.14 -8.45
CA HIS A 119 22.21 -0.62 -9.79
C HIS A 119 22.43 -1.64 -10.91
N ALA A 120 23.24 -2.68 -10.67
CA ALA A 120 23.58 -3.72 -11.65
C ALA A 120 22.76 -5.00 -11.46
N ILE A 121 22.13 -5.16 -10.30
CA ILE A 121 21.27 -6.30 -9.98
C ILE A 121 19.88 -6.04 -10.54
N LEU A 122 19.43 -6.88 -11.47
CA LEU A 122 18.11 -6.77 -12.09
C LEU A 122 17.14 -7.76 -11.45
N VAL A 123 15.98 -7.25 -11.03
CA VAL A 123 14.89 -8.03 -10.44
C VAL A 123 13.57 -7.71 -11.14
N PRO A 124 12.60 -8.64 -11.20
CA PRO A 124 11.24 -8.32 -11.60
C PRO A 124 10.67 -7.19 -10.72
N PRO A 125 9.97 -6.22 -11.31
CA PRO A 125 9.34 -5.15 -10.53
C PRO A 125 8.28 -5.72 -9.59
N MET A 126 8.17 -5.16 -8.39
CA MET A 126 7.22 -5.58 -7.34
C MET A 126 7.41 -7.04 -6.90
N LEU A 127 8.63 -7.58 -7.00
CA LEU A 127 8.94 -8.95 -6.58
C LEU A 127 8.76 -9.15 -5.08
N LEU A 128 9.20 -8.20 -4.26
CA LEU A 128 9.22 -8.34 -2.80
C LEU A 128 7.89 -7.93 -2.16
N GLN A 129 7.10 -7.12 -2.87
CA GLN A 129 5.83 -6.59 -2.38
C GLN A 129 4.90 -7.68 -1.83
N PRO A 130 4.62 -8.82 -2.51
CA PRO A 130 3.68 -9.82 -2.00
C PRO A 130 4.13 -10.46 -0.68
N VAL A 131 5.44 -10.63 -0.49
CA VAL A 131 5.98 -11.24 0.73
C VAL A 131 5.92 -10.25 1.89
N VAL A 132 6.23 -8.98 1.64
CA VAL A 132 6.10 -7.91 2.62
C VAL A 132 4.64 -7.63 2.97
N GLU A 133 3.74 -7.64 1.99
CA GLU A 133 2.29 -7.53 2.19
C GLU A 133 1.81 -8.61 3.16
N ASN A 134 2.26 -9.85 2.94
CA ASN A 134 1.92 -10.95 3.83
C ASN A 134 2.46 -10.75 5.25
N ALA A 135 3.71 -10.29 5.40
CA ALA A 135 4.31 -10.00 6.70
C ALA A 135 3.52 -8.93 7.47
N ILE A 136 3.08 -7.86 6.79
CA ILE A 136 2.31 -6.78 7.42
C ILE A 136 0.89 -7.22 7.77
N TRP A 137 0.14 -7.74 6.80
CA TRP A 137 -1.29 -8.02 7.00
C TRP A 137 -1.53 -9.33 7.74
N HIS A 138 -0.86 -10.41 7.38
CA HIS A 138 -1.08 -11.68 8.05
C HIS A 138 -0.25 -11.80 9.34
N GLY A 139 0.94 -11.20 9.38
CA GLY A 139 1.78 -11.19 10.57
C GLY A 139 1.28 -10.23 11.64
N LEU A 140 1.11 -8.96 11.30
CA LEU A 140 0.95 -7.89 12.31
C LEU A 140 -0.50 -7.49 12.60
N GLN A 141 -1.44 -7.68 11.66
CA GLN A 141 -2.80 -7.16 11.82
C GLN A 141 -3.47 -7.62 13.11
N TYR A 142 -3.34 -8.90 13.46
CA TYR A 142 -3.97 -9.42 14.68
C TYR A 142 -3.35 -8.80 15.93
N LYS A 143 -2.03 -8.73 15.96
CA LYS A 143 -1.25 -8.15 17.07
C LYS A 143 -1.62 -6.69 17.30
N ILE A 144 -1.72 -5.91 16.22
CA ILE A 144 -2.06 -4.49 16.27
C ILE A 144 -3.52 -4.28 16.68
N ARG A 145 -4.46 -5.04 16.10
CA ARG A 145 -5.90 -4.81 16.29
C ARG A 145 -6.51 -5.47 17.53
N HIS A 146 -5.98 -6.62 17.97
CA HIS A 146 -6.57 -7.39 19.07
C HIS A 146 -5.71 -7.40 20.33
N LEU A 147 -4.38 -7.44 20.19
CA LEU A 147 -3.47 -7.41 21.33
C LEU A 147 -3.00 -5.99 21.69
N ASN A 148 -3.30 -5.02 20.83
CA ASN A 148 -2.86 -3.62 20.97
C ASN A 148 -1.33 -3.47 21.08
N GLU A 149 -0.56 -4.39 20.51
CA GLU A 149 0.90 -4.38 20.54
C GLU A 149 1.50 -3.85 19.23
N PRO A 150 2.70 -3.22 19.27
CA PRO A 150 3.35 -2.72 18.06
C PRO A 150 3.94 -3.85 17.20
N GLY A 151 3.85 -3.67 15.89
CA GLY A 151 4.48 -4.55 14.91
C GLY A 151 5.91 -4.14 14.55
N ARG A 152 6.70 -5.09 14.05
CA ARG A 152 8.01 -4.85 13.44
C ARG A 152 8.17 -5.75 12.22
N VAL A 153 8.66 -5.17 11.13
CA VAL A 153 9.09 -5.86 9.91
C VAL A 153 10.56 -5.56 9.65
N GLU A 154 11.36 -6.58 9.36
CA GLU A 154 12.77 -6.44 9.02
C GLU A 154 13.02 -7.11 7.67
N ILE A 155 13.67 -6.37 6.77
CA ILE A 155 14.00 -6.83 5.41
C ILE A 155 15.51 -6.78 5.29
N VAL A 156 16.13 -7.93 5.03
CA VAL A 156 17.58 -8.06 4.89
C VAL A 156 17.90 -8.66 3.53
N ILE A 157 18.73 -7.97 2.75
CA ILE A 157 19.19 -8.44 1.45
C ILE A 157 20.71 -8.57 1.48
N ARG A 158 21.20 -9.78 1.23
CA ARG A 158 22.63 -10.10 1.26
C ARG A 158 22.97 -11.19 0.26
N ARG A 159 24.26 -11.40 0.01
CA ARG A 159 24.69 -12.58 -0.77
C ARG A 159 24.46 -13.86 0.03
N SER A 160 24.01 -14.92 -0.63
CA SER A 160 23.81 -16.23 0.01
C SER A 160 25.16 -16.86 0.36
N GLU A 161 25.31 -17.30 1.62
CA GLU A 161 26.49 -18.03 2.10
C GLU A 161 26.58 -19.44 1.50
N LEU A 162 25.43 -20.07 1.23
CA LEU A 162 25.34 -21.42 0.69
C LEU A 162 25.55 -21.46 -0.82
N THR A 163 25.20 -20.37 -1.50
CA THR A 163 25.19 -20.26 -2.97
C THR A 163 25.67 -18.87 -3.36
N PRO A 164 26.99 -18.68 -3.58
CA PRO A 164 27.59 -17.36 -3.77
C PRO A 164 27.02 -16.53 -4.93
N ASN A 165 26.37 -17.16 -5.90
CA ASN A 165 25.75 -16.50 -7.06
C ASN A 165 24.29 -16.09 -6.83
N LEU A 166 23.71 -16.40 -5.67
CA LEU A 166 22.34 -16.06 -5.33
C LEU A 166 22.30 -14.94 -4.28
N LEU A 167 21.23 -14.15 -4.36
CA LEU A 167 20.87 -13.20 -3.32
C LEU A 167 19.89 -13.87 -2.37
N LEU A 168 20.13 -13.69 -1.08
CA LEU A 168 19.18 -14.04 -0.04
C LEU A 168 18.43 -12.77 0.36
N CYS A 169 17.11 -12.80 0.22
CA CYS A 169 16.20 -11.80 0.75
C CYS A 169 15.41 -12.43 1.89
N GLU A 170 15.62 -11.94 3.11
CA GLU A 170 14.94 -12.37 4.31
C GLU A 170 13.95 -11.30 4.74
N ILE A 171 12.71 -11.71 5.01
CA ILE A 171 11.63 -10.83 5.48
C ILE A 171 11.10 -11.44 6.76
N THR A 172 11.33 -10.74 7.88
CA THR A 172 11.02 -11.23 9.23
C THR A 172 10.02 -10.29 9.88
N ASP A 173 8.94 -10.85 10.41
CA ASP A 173 7.94 -10.13 11.20
C ASP A 173 7.84 -10.68 12.62
N ASN A 174 7.41 -9.83 13.56
CA ASN A 174 7.15 -10.23 14.94
C ASN A 174 5.66 -10.55 15.21
N GLY A 175 4.97 -11.00 14.16
CA GLY A 175 3.56 -11.35 14.17
C GLY A 175 3.25 -12.69 14.82
N ILE A 176 1.97 -13.10 14.75
CA ILE A 176 1.47 -14.34 15.36
C ILE A 176 1.73 -15.60 14.51
N GLY A 177 2.28 -15.43 13.31
CA GLY A 177 2.53 -16.51 12.34
C GLY A 177 1.27 -16.98 11.59
N ARG A 178 1.48 -17.61 10.42
CA ARG A 178 0.40 -17.98 9.48
C ARG A 178 -0.61 -18.97 10.06
N ALA A 179 -0.15 -19.97 10.81
CA ALA A 179 -1.01 -21.02 11.37
C ALA A 179 -2.04 -20.43 12.36
N LYS A 180 -1.60 -19.52 13.24
CA LYS A 180 -2.49 -18.88 14.21
C LYS A 180 -3.44 -17.89 13.53
N SER A 181 -2.96 -17.15 12.53
CA SER A 181 -3.79 -16.24 11.73
C SER A 181 -4.93 -16.98 11.01
N GLN A 182 -4.64 -18.13 10.39
CA GLN A 182 -5.65 -18.97 9.72
C GLN A 182 -6.69 -19.55 10.69
N GLU A 183 -6.26 -20.03 11.86
CA GLU A 183 -7.15 -20.54 12.90
C GLU A 183 -8.16 -19.47 13.36
N LEU A 184 -7.69 -18.23 13.55
CA LEU A 184 -8.51 -17.11 13.99
C LEU A 184 -9.46 -16.60 12.89
N GLN A 185 -9.05 -16.62 11.63
CA GLN A 185 -9.92 -16.30 10.49
C GLN A 185 -11.04 -17.33 10.35
N ALA A 186 -10.74 -18.61 10.50
CA ALA A 186 -11.73 -19.68 10.47
C ALA A 186 -12.75 -19.58 11.63
N GLN A 187 -12.30 -19.22 12.84
CA GLN A 187 -13.17 -19.00 13.99
C GLN A 187 -14.07 -17.76 13.84
N SER A 188 -13.55 -16.70 13.22
CA SER A 188 -14.30 -15.46 12.97
C SER A 188 -15.36 -15.64 11.89
N ALA A 189 -15.09 -16.44 10.85
CA ALA A 189 -16.03 -16.77 9.78
C ALA A 189 -17.12 -17.77 10.20
N ALA A 190 -16.88 -18.56 11.26
CA ALA A 190 -17.83 -19.55 11.78
C ALA A 190 -18.78 -18.98 12.86
N SER A 191 -18.62 -17.72 13.28
CA SER A 191 -19.50 -17.08 14.27
C SER A 191 -20.73 -16.49 13.57
N PRO A 192 -21.97 -16.80 13.99
CA PRO A 192 -23.17 -16.17 13.43
C PRO A 192 -23.16 -14.65 13.68
N PRO A 193 -23.84 -13.84 12.83
CA PRO A 193 -23.88 -12.40 13.03
C PRO A 193 -24.50 -12.12 14.39
N ARG A 194 -23.78 -11.41 15.26
CA ARG A 194 -24.36 -10.89 16.50
C ARG A 194 -25.44 -9.88 16.12
N GLU A 195 -26.69 -10.19 16.43
CA GLU A 195 -27.79 -9.24 16.40
C GLU A 195 -27.45 -8.09 17.36
N HIS A 196 -26.94 -6.98 16.82
CA HIS A 196 -26.99 -5.71 17.52
C HIS A 196 -28.32 -5.06 17.21
N SER A 197 -29.33 -5.41 18.01
CA SER A 197 -30.55 -4.61 18.19
C SER A 197 -30.14 -3.22 18.65
N THR A 198 -30.12 -2.26 17.75
CA THR A 198 -29.96 -0.85 18.09
C THR A 198 -31.36 -0.30 18.33
N GLU A 199 -31.76 -0.20 19.59
CA GLU A 199 -32.89 0.66 19.96
C GLU A 199 -32.47 2.11 19.73
N ILE A 200 -33.15 2.75 18.78
CA ILE A 200 -33.08 4.19 18.56
C ILE A 200 -34.09 4.81 19.53
N ILE A 201 -33.60 5.58 20.50
CA ILE A 201 -34.36 6.66 21.16
C ILE A 201 -33.71 7.97 20.75
#